data_AF-A0A7I8MW54-F1
#
_entry.id   AF-A0A7I8MW54-F1
#
_cell.length_a   1.000
_cell.length_b   1.000
_cell.length_c   1.000
_cell.angle_alpha   90.00
_cell.angle_beta   90.00
_cell.angle_gamma   90.00
#
_symmetry.space_group_name_H-M   'P 1'
#
loop_
_entity.id
_entity.type
_entity.pdbx_description
1 polymer ?
#
loop_
_entity_poly.entity_id
_entity_poly.type
_entity_poly.pdbx_seq_one_letter_code
_entity_poly.pdbx_strand_id
1 'polypeptide(L)'
;MASIPFINIRLLVITLGLVGIFPASAVPAATESIVVCDGDLMRINAQGTPIAAVLDDIQQECGIRVDGLQAEPDRPVLFSQTGNRQDILRSLLQILDVTNYALEYRNDLLIQVTVLPVSTIPDAARPETTDIPSETAEKPFADGLRIVDVIEGSQADFANLQEGDLILYYDGQRVTRPAELVRLSQERGSQEAVELMLIRDRAPIRVYLNGGFIGIRIRTGLMDRSVLEKYLDIME
;
A
#
# COMPACT_ATOMS: atom_id res chain seq x y z
N MET A 1 13.28 -39.45 -104.70
CA MET A 1 12.44 -39.67 -103.51
C MET A 1 13.37 -40.15 -102.41
N ALA A 2 13.72 -39.25 -101.49
CA ALA A 2 14.73 -39.45 -100.44
C ALA A 2 14.07 -39.17 -99.09
N SER A 3 14.32 -40.00 -98.08
CA SER A 3 15.06 -39.62 -96.87
C SER A 3 14.94 -40.71 -95.79
N ILE A 4 16.08 -40.95 -95.16
CA ILE A 4 16.44 -41.89 -94.08
C ILE A 4 16.20 -41.18 -92.71
N PRO A 5 16.11 -41.89 -91.57
CA PRO A 5 15.37 -41.46 -90.38
C PRO A 5 16.18 -40.57 -89.43
N PHE A 6 15.47 -39.80 -88.61
CA PHE A 6 16.06 -39.01 -87.52
C PHE A 6 15.47 -39.40 -86.16
N ILE A 7 16.38 -39.85 -85.31
CA ILE A 7 16.32 -39.91 -83.85
C ILE A 7 15.92 -38.54 -83.30
N ASN A 8 15.08 -38.49 -82.25
CA ASN A 8 15.12 -37.39 -81.27
C ASN A 8 14.49 -37.77 -79.90
N ILE A 9 15.41 -37.82 -78.93
CA ILE A 9 15.34 -37.60 -77.48
C ILE A 9 14.19 -36.73 -76.98
N ARG A 10 13.62 -37.07 -75.80
CA ARG A 10 13.17 -36.21 -74.67
C ARG A 10 12.20 -37.00 -73.79
N LEU A 11 12.09 -36.89 -72.47
CA LEU A 11 12.80 -36.20 -71.39
C LEU A 11 12.19 -36.85 -70.13
N LEU A 12 13.00 -37.52 -69.30
CA LEU A 12 12.53 -38.11 -68.04
C LEU A 12 12.29 -36.97 -67.04
N VAL A 13 11.02 -36.63 -66.77
CA VAL A 13 10.65 -35.65 -65.73
C VAL A 13 10.71 -36.34 -64.37
N ILE A 14 11.80 -36.11 -63.65
CA ILE A 14 11.93 -36.47 -62.24
C ILE A 14 11.14 -35.44 -61.43
N THR A 15 9.97 -35.85 -60.92
CA THR A 15 9.19 -35.07 -59.96
C THR A 15 9.89 -35.12 -58.60
N LEU A 16 10.74 -34.12 -58.35
CA LEU A 16 11.28 -33.85 -57.02
C LEU A 16 10.12 -33.36 -56.13
N GLY A 17 9.62 -34.23 -55.26
CA GLY A 17 8.68 -33.85 -54.21
C GLY A 17 9.38 -32.95 -53.21
N LEU A 18 9.14 -31.64 -53.30
CA LEU A 18 9.49 -30.70 -52.24
C LEU A 18 8.62 -31.04 -51.02
N VAL A 19 9.21 -31.71 -50.02
CA VAL A 19 8.64 -31.75 -48.68
C VAL A 19 8.73 -30.33 -48.13
N GLY A 20 7.62 -29.59 -48.23
CA GLY A 20 7.47 -28.31 -47.57
C GLY A 20 7.53 -28.52 -46.07
N ILE A 21 8.68 -28.21 -45.47
CA ILE A 21 8.78 -27.97 -44.03
C ILE A 21 8.07 -26.63 -43.82
N PHE A 22 6.78 -26.68 -43.53
CA PHE A 22 6.07 -25.52 -43.01
C PHE A 22 6.67 -25.23 -41.63
N PRO A 23 7.25 -24.04 -41.38
CA PRO A 23 7.51 -23.64 -40.01
C PRO A 23 6.15 -23.64 -39.30
N ALA A 24 6.07 -24.39 -38.19
CA ALA A 24 4.93 -24.31 -37.31
C ALA A 24 4.76 -22.84 -36.92
N SER A 25 3.78 -22.17 -37.51
CA SER A 25 3.35 -20.86 -37.05
C SER A 25 2.86 -21.07 -35.63
N ALA A 26 3.66 -20.64 -34.65
CA ALA A 26 3.19 -20.49 -33.29
C ALA A 26 1.96 -19.58 -33.37
N VAL A 27 0.80 -20.15 -33.03
CA VAL A 27 -0.42 -19.37 -32.83
C VAL A 27 -0.07 -18.33 -31.76
N PRO A 28 -0.22 -17.02 -32.02
CA PRO A 28 -0.01 -16.03 -30.97
C PRO A 28 -1.01 -16.36 -29.86
N ALA A 29 -0.48 -16.74 -28.69
CA ALA A 29 -1.28 -16.88 -27.50
C ALA A 29 -2.02 -15.56 -27.30
N ALA A 30 -3.34 -15.61 -27.12
CA ALA A 30 -4.13 -14.45 -26.76
C ALA A 30 -3.43 -13.78 -25.56
N THR A 31 -3.03 -12.52 -25.73
CA THR A 31 -2.40 -11.74 -24.68
C THR A 31 -3.45 -11.56 -23.58
N GLU A 32 -3.44 -12.42 -22.55
CA GLU A 32 -4.15 -12.09 -21.32
C GLU A 32 -3.53 -10.80 -20.81
N SER A 33 -4.32 -9.73 -20.69
CA SER A 33 -3.85 -8.46 -20.13
C SER A 33 -3.22 -8.74 -18.77
N ILE A 34 -1.99 -8.24 -18.59
CA ILE A 34 -1.18 -8.40 -17.38
C ILE A 34 -1.96 -7.79 -16.22
N VAL A 35 -2.66 -6.69 -16.51
CA VAL A 35 -3.48 -5.90 -15.62
C VAL A 35 -4.91 -5.92 -16.12
N VAL A 36 -5.86 -6.14 -15.22
CA VAL A 36 -7.29 -5.97 -15.50
C VAL A 36 -7.88 -5.12 -14.40
N CYS A 37 -8.60 -4.06 -14.79
CA CYS A 37 -9.30 -3.17 -13.89
C CYS A 37 -10.80 -3.17 -14.17
N ASP A 38 -11.59 -3.41 -13.13
CA ASP A 38 -13.05 -3.33 -13.17
C ASP A 38 -13.55 -2.56 -11.96
N GLY A 39 -13.88 -1.28 -12.18
CA GLY A 39 -14.25 -0.36 -11.11
C GLY A 39 -13.14 -0.24 -10.06
N ASP A 40 -13.39 -0.80 -8.87
CA ASP A 40 -12.47 -0.77 -7.73
C ASP A 40 -11.61 -2.03 -7.59
N LEU A 41 -11.88 -3.05 -8.40
CA LEU A 41 -11.14 -4.29 -8.44
C LEU A 41 -10.01 -4.16 -9.47
N MET A 42 -8.83 -4.60 -9.05
CA MET A 42 -7.68 -4.74 -9.91
C MET A 42 -7.19 -6.18 -9.82
N ARG A 43 -6.65 -6.70 -10.92
CA ARG A 43 -5.86 -7.92 -10.95
C ARG A 43 -4.58 -7.61 -11.69
N ILE A 44 -3.44 -8.01 -11.11
CA ILE A 44 -2.15 -8.01 -11.80
C ILE A 44 -1.63 -9.44 -11.81
N ASN A 45 -1.16 -9.91 -12.95
CA ASN A 45 -0.49 -11.20 -13.11
C ASN A 45 0.81 -11.01 -13.89
N ALA A 46 1.87 -10.67 -13.17
CA ALA A 46 3.22 -10.53 -13.67
C ALA A 46 4.08 -11.71 -13.19
N GLN A 47 4.59 -12.52 -14.12
CA GLN A 47 5.44 -13.68 -13.83
C GLN A 47 6.77 -13.54 -14.56
N GLY A 48 7.61 -12.63 -14.05
CA GLY A 48 8.86 -12.24 -14.73
C GLY A 48 8.67 -11.15 -15.77
N THR A 49 7.55 -10.43 -15.71
CA THR A 49 7.23 -9.32 -16.61
C THR A 49 8.09 -8.10 -16.29
N PRO A 50 8.67 -7.39 -17.29
CA PRO A 50 9.36 -6.13 -17.07
C PRO A 50 8.47 -5.11 -16.36
N ILE A 51 9.02 -4.41 -15.36
CA ILE A 51 8.25 -3.42 -14.59
C ILE A 51 7.66 -2.33 -15.50
N ALA A 52 8.39 -1.89 -16.53
CA ALA A 52 7.88 -0.91 -17.48
C ALA A 52 6.57 -1.39 -18.15
N ALA A 53 6.52 -2.65 -18.58
CA ALA A 53 5.33 -3.22 -19.20
C ALA A 53 4.14 -3.30 -18.21
N VAL A 54 4.41 -3.62 -16.94
CA VAL A 54 3.37 -3.63 -15.91
C VAL A 54 2.82 -2.22 -15.67
N LEU A 55 3.69 -1.21 -15.58
CA LEU A 55 3.27 0.18 -15.37
C LEU A 55 2.52 0.76 -16.56
N ASP A 56 2.94 0.44 -17.78
CA ASP A 56 2.25 0.83 -19.00
C ASP A 56 0.84 0.23 -19.05
N ASP A 57 0.69 -1.05 -18.70
CA ASP A 57 -0.60 -1.74 -18.67
C ASP A 57 -1.50 -1.18 -17.55
N ILE A 58 -0.95 -0.84 -16.38
CA ILE A 58 -1.66 -0.09 -15.32
C ILE A 58 -2.19 1.25 -15.85
N GLN A 59 -1.37 1.99 -16.61
CA GLN A 59 -1.79 3.27 -17.16
C GLN A 59 -2.87 3.09 -18.24
N GLN A 60 -2.73 2.11 -19.13
CA GLN A 60 -3.65 1.89 -20.25
C GLN A 60 -5.00 1.31 -19.79
N GLU A 61 -4.98 0.30 -18.93
CA GLU A 61 -6.18 -0.44 -18.50
C GLU A 61 -6.87 0.22 -17.30
N CYS A 62 -6.11 0.83 -16.39
CA CYS A 62 -6.66 1.40 -15.16
C CYS A 62 -6.67 2.94 -15.16
N GLY A 63 -5.99 3.59 -16.10
CA GLY A 63 -5.87 5.05 -16.14
C GLY A 63 -5.02 5.63 -15.01
N ILE A 64 -4.19 4.80 -14.35
CA ILE A 64 -3.39 5.21 -13.20
C ILE A 64 -1.98 5.54 -13.65
N ARG A 65 -1.53 6.78 -13.43
CA ARG A 65 -0.16 7.19 -13.73
C ARG A 65 0.77 6.93 -12.55
N VAL A 66 1.99 6.47 -12.81
CA VAL A 66 3.02 6.28 -11.78
C VAL A 66 4.20 7.18 -12.11
N ASP A 67 4.33 8.30 -11.39
CA ASP A 67 5.35 9.31 -11.63
C ASP A 67 6.48 9.22 -10.58
N GLY A 68 7.70 9.54 -10.99
CA GLY A 68 8.87 9.64 -10.08
C GLY A 68 9.50 8.31 -9.67
N LEU A 69 9.01 7.17 -10.17
CA LEU A 69 9.55 5.86 -9.87
C LEU A 69 10.92 5.66 -10.55
N GLN A 70 11.97 5.43 -9.74
CA GLN A 70 13.32 5.12 -10.22
C GLN A 70 13.56 3.61 -10.26
N ALA A 71 12.80 2.90 -11.08
CA ALA A 71 13.00 1.47 -11.32
C ALA A 71 13.70 1.23 -12.67
N GLU A 72 14.59 0.23 -12.72
CA GLU A 72 15.15 -0.23 -14.00
C GLU A 72 14.02 -0.81 -14.88
N PRO A 73 13.80 -0.31 -16.12
CA PRO A 73 12.65 -0.69 -16.95
C PRO A 73 12.51 -2.19 -17.21
N ASP A 74 13.63 -2.87 -17.41
CA ASP A 74 13.71 -4.30 -17.73
C ASP A 74 13.71 -5.19 -16.48
N ARG A 75 13.62 -4.62 -15.27
CA ARG A 75 13.59 -5.38 -14.03
C ARG A 75 12.38 -6.32 -14.02
N PRO A 76 12.58 -7.64 -13.94
CA PRO A 76 11.47 -8.58 -13.91
C PRO A 76 10.76 -8.50 -12.56
N VAL A 77 9.44 -8.49 -12.60
CA VAL A 77 8.58 -8.48 -11.41
C VAL A 77 7.79 -9.78 -11.34
N LEU A 78 7.80 -10.40 -10.15
CA LEU A 78 6.97 -11.55 -9.82
C LEU A 78 5.88 -11.06 -8.88
N PHE A 79 4.71 -10.78 -9.44
CA PHE A 79 3.59 -10.22 -8.70
C PHE A 79 2.27 -10.72 -9.27
N SER A 80 1.52 -11.47 -8.49
CA SER A 80 0.19 -11.96 -8.88
C SER A 80 -0.79 -11.77 -7.73
N GLN A 81 -1.72 -10.82 -7.87
CA GLN A 81 -2.73 -10.51 -6.85
C GLN A 81 -4.03 -10.02 -7.51
N THR A 82 -5.16 -10.20 -6.80
CA THR A 82 -6.49 -9.69 -7.17
C THR A 82 -7.16 -9.13 -5.92
N GLY A 83 -7.85 -7.99 -6.03
CA GLY A 83 -8.40 -7.29 -4.87
C GLY A 83 -8.64 -5.81 -5.13
N ASN A 84 -8.72 -5.03 -4.06
CA ASN A 84 -8.89 -3.58 -4.13
C ASN A 84 -7.70 -2.92 -4.86
N ARG A 85 -7.98 -1.98 -5.76
CA ARG A 85 -6.95 -1.31 -6.58
C ARG A 85 -5.83 -0.68 -5.74
N GLN A 86 -6.20 -0.07 -4.60
CA GLN A 86 -5.25 0.65 -3.76
C GLN A 86 -4.33 -0.35 -3.09
N ASP A 87 -4.87 -1.41 -2.51
CA ASP A 87 -4.10 -2.40 -1.76
C ASP A 87 -3.13 -3.17 -2.67
N ILE A 88 -3.55 -3.45 -3.91
CA ILE A 88 -2.69 -4.05 -4.93
C ILE A 88 -1.55 -3.13 -5.30
N LEU A 89 -1.83 -1.85 -5.57
CA LEU A 89 -0.79 -0.89 -5.91
C LEU A 89 0.19 -0.69 -4.75
N ARG A 90 -0.29 -0.60 -3.50
CA ARG A 90 0.59 -0.55 -2.33
C ARG A 90 1.49 -1.78 -2.24
N SER A 91 0.93 -2.97 -2.48
CA SER A 91 1.69 -4.22 -2.46
C SER A 91 2.76 -4.26 -3.56
N LEU A 92 2.42 -3.79 -4.76
CA LEU A 92 3.37 -3.67 -5.87
C LEU A 92 4.49 -2.68 -5.55
N LEU A 93 4.17 -1.47 -5.07
CA LEU A 93 5.14 -0.45 -4.69
C LEU A 93 6.08 -0.92 -3.58
N GLN A 94 5.57 -1.67 -2.61
CA GLN A 94 6.37 -2.26 -1.54
C GLN A 94 7.42 -3.25 -2.08
N ILE A 95 7.08 -4.07 -3.07
CA ILE A 95 8.03 -5.00 -3.72
C ILE A 95 9.10 -4.24 -4.52
N LEU A 96 8.76 -3.06 -5.01
CA LEU A 96 9.70 -2.14 -5.65
C LEU A 96 10.54 -1.34 -4.66
N ASP A 97 10.39 -1.57 -3.35
CA ASP A 97 11.04 -0.85 -2.25
C ASP A 97 10.66 0.65 -2.20
N VAL A 98 9.45 0.97 -2.65
CA VAL A 98 8.90 2.33 -2.66
C VAL A 98 7.90 2.49 -1.52
N THR A 99 8.30 3.22 -0.49
CA THR A 99 7.48 3.46 0.71
C THR A 99 7.03 4.91 0.85
N ASN A 100 7.72 5.85 0.20
CA ASN A 100 7.41 7.28 0.24
C ASN A 100 6.73 7.72 -1.07
N TYR A 101 5.40 7.78 -1.06
CA TYR A 101 4.60 8.17 -2.22
C TYR A 101 3.32 8.90 -1.81
N ALA A 102 2.77 9.67 -2.73
CA ALA A 102 1.46 10.29 -2.63
C ALA A 102 0.47 9.64 -3.61
N LEU A 103 -0.81 9.64 -3.25
CA LEU A 103 -1.92 9.11 -4.06
C LEU A 103 -2.89 10.25 -4.38
N GLU A 104 -3.29 10.39 -5.64
CA GLU A 104 -4.27 11.38 -6.09
C GLU A 104 -5.55 10.72 -6.62
N TYR A 105 -6.69 11.23 -6.19
CA TYR A 105 -8.02 10.68 -6.50
C TYR A 105 -8.86 11.68 -7.27
N ARG A 106 -9.69 11.16 -8.20
CA ARG A 106 -10.74 11.90 -8.89
C ARG A 106 -12.05 11.13 -8.77
N ASN A 107 -13.05 11.73 -8.12
CA ASN A 107 -14.35 11.10 -7.88
C ASN A 107 -14.18 9.69 -7.25
N ASP A 108 -13.37 9.60 -6.19
CA ASP A 108 -13.02 8.36 -5.47
C ASP A 108 -12.24 7.30 -6.27
N LEU A 109 -11.91 7.57 -7.54
CA LEU A 109 -11.03 6.71 -8.34
C LEU A 109 -9.59 7.19 -8.21
N LEU A 110 -8.67 6.30 -7.86
CA LEU A 110 -7.23 6.58 -7.88
C LEU A 110 -6.80 6.84 -9.34
N ILE A 111 -6.14 7.97 -9.61
CA ILE A 111 -5.69 8.35 -10.96
C ILE A 111 -4.17 8.52 -11.06
N GLN A 112 -3.49 8.70 -9.92
CA GLN A 112 -2.05 8.92 -9.94
C GLN A 112 -1.37 8.48 -8.63
N VAL A 113 -0.18 7.92 -8.79
CA VAL A 113 0.80 7.62 -7.75
C VAL A 113 2.03 8.47 -8.04
N THR A 114 2.49 9.24 -7.08
CA THR A 114 3.71 10.05 -7.20
C THR A 114 4.72 9.59 -6.17
N VAL A 115 5.83 9.02 -6.63
CA VAL A 115 6.96 8.66 -5.77
C VAL A 115 7.67 9.94 -5.34
N LEU A 116 7.75 10.14 -4.03
CA LEU A 116 8.33 11.35 -3.47
C LEU A 116 9.82 11.10 -3.19
N PRO A 117 10.71 12.02 -3.64
CA PRO A 117 12.11 11.89 -3.33
C PRO A 117 12.28 11.88 -1.81
N VAL A 118 12.98 10.86 -1.29
CA VAL A 118 13.54 10.94 0.05
C VAL A 118 14.56 12.05 0.00
N SER A 119 14.39 13.12 0.79
CA SER A 119 15.30 14.26 0.80
C SER A 119 16.74 13.80 1.04
N THR A 120 17.51 13.61 -0.03
CA THR A 120 18.96 13.41 0.00
C THR A 120 19.63 14.76 0.10
N ILE A 121 19.14 15.63 0.98
CA ILE A 121 19.94 16.74 1.44
C ILE A 121 21.12 16.06 2.14
N PRO A 122 22.36 16.10 1.61
CA PRO A 122 23.51 15.68 2.39
C PRO A 122 23.42 16.46 3.69
N ASP A 123 23.61 15.85 4.85
CA ASP A 123 23.46 16.55 6.14
C ASP A 123 24.19 17.91 6.15
N ALA A 124 25.27 18.03 5.36
CA ALA A 124 26.09 19.21 5.16
C ALA A 124 25.53 20.33 4.24
N ALA A 125 24.49 20.09 3.42
CA ALA A 125 23.88 21.11 2.54
C ALA A 125 22.40 21.38 2.88
N ARG A 126 21.90 20.77 3.97
CA ARG A 126 20.79 21.37 4.71
C ARG A 126 21.31 22.74 5.11
N PRO A 127 20.56 23.85 4.90
CA PRO A 127 20.99 25.10 5.51
C PRO A 127 21.30 24.75 6.95
N GLU A 128 22.57 24.93 7.36
CA GLU A 128 22.90 24.96 8.77
C GLU A 128 21.85 25.89 9.34
N THR A 129 20.89 25.32 10.06
CA THR A 129 19.94 26.08 10.84
C THR A 129 20.84 26.86 11.75
N THR A 130 21.06 28.10 11.33
CA THR A 130 21.98 29.06 11.88
C THR A 130 21.63 29.09 13.34
N ASP A 131 22.53 28.57 14.18
CA ASP A 131 22.53 28.66 15.63
C ASP A 131 21.19 29.10 16.23
N ILE A 132 20.15 28.28 16.09
CA ILE A 132 19.08 28.27 17.07
C ILE A 132 19.59 27.24 18.07
N PRO A 133 19.92 27.64 19.31
CA PRO A 133 20.44 26.72 20.31
C PRO A 133 19.64 25.43 20.32
N SER A 134 20.31 24.34 19.95
CA SER A 134 19.80 22.98 20.12
C SER A 134 19.87 22.66 21.62
N GLU A 135 18.94 23.25 22.36
CA GLU A 135 18.58 22.85 23.70
C GLU A 135 17.05 23.07 23.82
N THR A 136 16.30 21.97 23.78
CA THR A 136 14.93 21.87 24.34
C THR A 136 13.80 22.68 23.68
N ALA A 137 13.67 22.67 22.35
CA ALA A 137 12.35 22.94 21.75
C ALA A 137 11.56 21.63 21.70
N GLU A 138 10.94 21.25 22.82
CA GLU A 138 10.00 20.13 22.86
C GLU A 138 8.93 20.30 21.78
N LYS A 139 8.66 19.23 21.02
CA LYS A 139 7.59 19.24 20.00
C LYS A 139 6.30 19.72 20.68
N PRO A 140 5.61 20.75 20.16
CA PRO A 140 4.42 21.30 20.82
C PRO A 140 3.24 20.33 20.86
N PHE A 141 3.32 19.22 20.10
CA PHE A 141 2.27 18.22 20.02
C PHE A 141 2.78 16.82 20.37
N ALA A 142 1.88 16.02 20.93
CA ALA A 142 2.08 14.60 21.23
C ALA A 142 0.99 13.74 20.56
N ASP A 143 1.33 12.48 20.27
CA ASP A 143 0.43 11.51 19.63
C ASP A 143 -0.49 10.83 20.65
N GLY A 144 -1.73 10.55 20.24
CA GLY A 144 -2.71 9.74 20.96
C GLY A 144 -3.73 9.10 20.01
N LEU A 145 -4.66 8.33 20.56
CA LEU A 145 -5.67 7.61 19.78
C LEU A 145 -7.04 8.27 19.95
N ARG A 146 -7.54 8.89 18.88
CA ARG A 146 -8.82 9.59 18.88
C ARG A 146 -9.95 8.62 18.56
N ILE A 147 -10.97 8.57 19.42
CA ILE A 147 -12.22 7.85 19.16
C ILE A 147 -12.99 8.60 18.08
N VAL A 148 -13.36 7.90 17.01
CA VAL A 148 -14.17 8.44 15.91
C VAL A 148 -15.58 7.86 15.87
N ASP A 149 -15.81 6.76 16.58
CA ASP A 149 -17.10 6.10 16.66
C ASP A 149 -17.12 5.15 17.86
N VAL A 150 -18.28 4.96 18.47
CA VAL A 150 -18.51 4.05 19.60
C VAL A 150 -19.60 3.07 19.19
N ILE A 151 -19.30 1.78 19.32
CA ILE A 151 -20.24 0.73 18.91
C ILE A 151 -21.35 0.62 19.96
N GLU A 152 -22.60 0.73 19.55
CA GLU A 152 -23.77 0.60 20.44
C GLU A 152 -23.80 -0.78 21.15
N GLY A 153 -24.13 -0.77 22.44
CA GLY A 153 -24.17 -1.97 23.28
C GLY A 153 -22.79 -2.58 23.57
N SER A 154 -21.71 -1.87 23.24
CA SER A 154 -20.35 -2.29 23.56
C SER A 154 -19.92 -1.85 24.95
N GLN A 155 -18.76 -2.33 25.38
CA GLN A 155 -18.18 -1.94 26.65
C GLN A 155 -17.90 -0.43 26.72
N ALA A 156 -17.41 0.14 25.61
CA ALA A 156 -17.18 1.56 25.46
C ALA A 156 -18.45 2.40 25.62
N ASP A 157 -19.57 1.92 25.08
CA ASP A 157 -20.88 2.56 25.19
C ASP A 157 -21.35 2.57 26.65
N PHE A 158 -21.33 1.41 27.33
CA PHE A 158 -21.67 1.32 28.75
C PHE A 158 -20.73 2.13 29.66
N ALA A 159 -19.49 2.29 29.22
CA ALA A 159 -18.46 3.10 29.88
C ALA A 159 -18.56 4.61 29.56
N ASN A 160 -19.54 5.03 28.75
CA ASN A 160 -19.75 6.41 28.32
C ASN A 160 -18.51 7.03 27.67
N LEU A 161 -17.76 6.22 26.91
CA LEU A 161 -16.77 6.71 25.95
C LEU A 161 -17.50 7.42 24.81
N GLN A 162 -16.88 8.44 24.25
CA GLN A 162 -17.53 9.32 23.27
C GLN A 162 -16.63 9.58 22.07
N GLU A 163 -17.25 9.85 20.92
CA GLU A 163 -16.54 10.41 19.78
C GLU A 163 -15.80 11.69 20.21
N GLY A 164 -14.54 11.83 19.79
CA GLY A 164 -13.70 12.96 20.13
C GLY A 164 -12.80 12.75 21.34
N ASP A 165 -13.04 11.73 22.16
CA ASP A 165 -12.12 11.33 23.22
C ASP A 165 -10.75 10.96 22.66
N LEU A 166 -9.71 11.29 23.42
CA LEU A 166 -8.34 10.98 23.06
C LEU A 166 -7.70 10.04 24.08
N ILE A 167 -7.59 8.77 23.73
CA ILE A 167 -6.97 7.72 24.54
C ILE A 167 -5.45 7.93 24.57
N LEU A 168 -4.89 7.86 25.77
CA LEU A 168 -3.47 8.03 26.04
C LEU A 168 -2.84 6.74 26.55
N TYR A 169 -3.48 6.09 27.52
CA TYR A 169 -2.97 4.88 28.16
C TYR A 169 -4.03 3.80 28.24
N TYR A 170 -3.55 2.55 28.20
CA TYR A 170 -4.33 1.35 28.42
C TYR A 170 -3.53 0.41 29.30
N ASP A 171 -4.07 0.03 30.46
CA ASP A 171 -3.39 -0.78 31.47
C ASP A 171 -2.02 -0.21 31.88
N GLY A 172 -1.96 1.11 32.13
CA GLY A 172 -0.73 1.83 32.45
C GLY A 172 0.29 1.95 31.29
N GLN A 173 0.01 1.37 30.12
CA GLN A 173 0.88 1.44 28.96
C GLN A 173 0.45 2.55 28.02
N ARG A 174 1.41 3.37 27.59
CA ARG A 174 1.19 4.43 26.62
C ARG A 174 0.81 3.82 25.27
N VAL A 175 -0.25 4.32 24.66
CA VAL A 175 -0.71 3.91 23.33
C VAL A 175 -0.73 5.11 22.39
N THR A 176 -0.02 5.01 21.28
CA THR A 176 0.03 6.06 20.23
C THR A 176 -0.37 5.53 18.86
N ARG A 177 -0.43 4.21 18.69
CA ARG A 177 -0.80 3.57 17.42
C ARG A 177 -1.97 2.58 17.61
N PRO A 178 -2.94 2.51 16.67
CA PRO A 178 -4.10 1.63 16.80
C PRO A 178 -3.75 0.16 17.04
N ALA A 179 -2.70 -0.34 16.37
CA ALA A 179 -2.25 -1.72 16.52
C ALA A 179 -1.79 -2.06 17.95
N GLU A 180 -1.26 -1.09 18.70
CA GLU A 180 -0.84 -1.28 20.10
C GLU A 180 -2.05 -1.51 20.99
N LEU A 181 -3.08 -0.67 20.86
CA LEU A 181 -4.31 -0.80 21.66
C LEU A 181 -5.02 -2.11 21.36
N VAL A 182 -5.13 -2.51 20.09
CA VAL A 182 -5.73 -3.80 19.70
C VAL A 182 -4.97 -4.98 20.30
N ARG A 183 -3.64 -4.95 20.22
CA ARG A 183 -2.79 -6.01 20.80
C ARG A 183 -2.99 -6.08 22.32
N LEU A 184 -2.89 -4.96 23.02
CA LEU A 184 -3.05 -4.90 24.47
C LEU A 184 -4.46 -5.33 24.90
N SER A 185 -5.50 -4.93 24.18
CA SER A 185 -6.87 -5.32 24.50
C SER A 185 -7.07 -6.84 24.41
N GLN A 186 -6.42 -7.50 23.45
CA GLN A 186 -6.43 -8.96 23.32
C GLN A 186 -5.60 -9.64 24.42
N GLU A 187 -4.39 -9.16 24.68
CA GLU A 187 -3.53 -9.70 25.75
C GLU A 187 -4.18 -9.61 27.14
N ARG A 188 -4.96 -8.55 27.38
CA ARG A 188 -5.69 -8.36 28.63
C ARG A 188 -7.09 -8.98 28.63
N GLY A 189 -7.42 -9.80 27.63
CA GLY A 189 -8.75 -10.39 27.43
C GLY A 189 -9.35 -11.13 28.63
N SER A 190 -8.52 -11.65 29.54
CA SER A 190 -8.95 -12.37 30.73
C SER A 190 -8.92 -11.54 32.02
N GLN A 191 -8.55 -10.26 31.97
CA GLN A 191 -8.52 -9.41 33.16
C GLN A 191 -9.92 -8.89 33.49
N GLU A 192 -10.26 -8.86 34.78
CA GLU A 192 -11.55 -8.37 35.25
C GLU A 192 -11.65 -6.85 35.20
N ALA A 193 -10.52 -6.13 35.35
CA ALA A 193 -10.49 -4.69 35.29
C ALA A 193 -9.19 -4.21 34.61
N VAL A 194 -9.34 -3.36 33.61
CA VAL A 194 -8.29 -2.71 32.85
C VAL A 194 -8.55 -1.21 32.86
N GLU A 195 -7.54 -0.43 33.23
CA GLU A 195 -7.66 1.02 33.22
C GLU A 195 -7.48 1.55 31.79
N LEU A 196 -8.47 2.32 31.32
CA LEU A 196 -8.38 3.15 30.14
C LEU A 196 -8.31 4.61 30.56
N MET A 197 -7.39 5.34 29.94
CA MET A 197 -7.10 6.72 30.29
C MET A 197 -7.16 7.58 29.05
N LEU A 198 -7.99 8.62 29.11
CA LEU A 198 -8.29 9.47 27.97
C LEU A 198 -8.39 10.94 28.36
N ILE A 199 -8.38 11.80 27.36
CA ILE A 199 -8.67 13.23 27.49
C ILE A 199 -9.99 13.53 26.78
N ARG A 200 -10.87 14.24 27.47
CA ARG A 200 -12.08 14.86 26.93
C ARG A 200 -12.07 16.33 27.31
N ASP A 201 -12.24 17.23 26.35
CA ASP A 201 -12.25 18.67 26.60
C ASP A 201 -11.04 19.19 27.40
N ARG A 202 -9.84 18.64 27.12
CA ARG A 202 -8.57 18.93 27.82
C ARG A 202 -8.53 18.48 29.29
N ALA A 203 -9.53 17.74 29.76
CA ALA A 203 -9.56 17.14 31.08
C ALA A 203 -9.28 15.64 31.00
N PRO A 204 -8.46 15.07 31.92
CA PRO A 204 -8.25 13.64 31.98
C PRO A 204 -9.45 12.91 32.57
N ILE A 205 -9.76 11.76 31.99
CA ILE A 205 -10.79 10.83 32.44
C ILE A 205 -10.16 9.45 32.54
N ARG A 206 -10.38 8.79 33.67
CA ARG A 206 -10.03 7.39 33.91
C ARG A 206 -11.31 6.57 33.90
N VAL A 207 -11.29 5.48 33.17
CA VAL A 207 -12.41 4.56 33.03
C VAL A 207 -11.89 3.14 33.23
N TYR A 208 -12.65 2.33 33.97
CA TYR A 208 -12.31 0.92 34.17
C TYR A 208 -13.19 0.06 33.27
N LEU A 209 -12.51 -0.82 32.55
CA LEU A 209 -13.04 -1.65 31.49
C LEU A 209 -12.79 -3.12 31.84
N ASN A 210 -13.66 -4.04 31.42
CA ASN A 210 -13.30 -5.45 31.43
C ASN A 210 -12.25 -5.69 30.33
N GLY A 211 -11.37 -6.66 30.54
CA GLY A 211 -10.44 -7.14 29.53
C GLY A 211 -11.13 -7.50 28.21
N GLY A 212 -10.41 -7.36 27.10
CA GLY A 212 -10.89 -7.75 25.78
C GLY A 212 -11.29 -6.58 24.90
N PHE A 213 -12.20 -6.81 23.96
CA PHE A 213 -12.58 -5.80 22.98
C PHE A 213 -13.39 -4.67 23.61
N ILE A 214 -12.93 -3.44 23.38
CA ILE A 214 -13.49 -2.21 23.97
C ILE A 214 -14.76 -1.78 23.22
N GLY A 215 -14.78 -1.88 21.88
CA GLY A 215 -15.93 -1.50 21.05
C GLY A 215 -15.89 -0.07 20.51
N ILE A 216 -14.73 0.38 20.04
CA ILE A 216 -14.50 1.73 19.51
C ILE A 216 -13.86 1.66 18.13
N ARG A 217 -14.11 2.67 17.29
CA ARG A 217 -13.29 2.96 16.11
C ARG A 217 -12.34 4.11 16.46
N ILE A 218 -11.09 3.98 16.05
CA ILE A 218 -10.03 4.94 16.40
C ILE A 218 -9.18 5.34 15.20
N ARG A 219 -8.57 6.51 15.30
CA ARG A 219 -7.48 6.97 14.41
C ARG A 219 -6.39 7.65 15.23
N THR A 220 -5.19 7.79 14.66
CA THR A 220 -4.14 8.61 15.27
C THR A 220 -4.59 10.08 15.30
N GLY A 221 -4.40 10.73 16.44
CA GLY A 221 -4.71 12.13 16.66
C GLY A 221 -3.58 12.84 17.41
N LEU A 222 -3.53 14.17 17.24
CA LEU A 222 -2.58 15.04 17.92
C LEU A 222 -3.25 15.74 19.11
N MET A 223 -2.44 16.03 20.14
CA MET A 223 -2.79 16.90 21.26
C MET A 223 -1.65 17.84 21.58
N ASP A 224 -1.95 18.93 22.27
CA ASP A 224 -0.93 19.80 22.85
C ASP A 224 -0.13 19.03 23.91
N ARG A 225 1.20 19.07 23.81
CA ARG A 225 2.09 18.33 24.69
C ARG A 225 1.98 18.78 26.15
N SER A 226 1.68 20.06 26.41
CA SER A 226 1.48 20.58 27.77
C SER A 226 0.32 19.88 28.50
N VAL A 227 -0.68 19.38 27.76
CA VAL A 227 -1.80 18.62 28.33
C VAL A 227 -1.35 17.24 28.79
N LEU A 228 -0.45 16.60 28.04
CA LEU A 228 0.14 15.31 28.39
C LEU A 228 1.11 15.44 29.57
N GLU A 229 1.97 16.45 29.57
CA GLU A 229 2.96 16.68 30.64
C GLU A 229 2.28 16.98 31.97
N LYS A 230 1.28 17.89 31.97
CA LYS A 230 0.43 18.13 33.13
C LYS A 230 -0.17 16.85 33.70
N TYR A 231 -0.40 15.85 32.85
CA TYR A 231 -0.98 14.58 33.25
C TYR A 231 0.06 13.58 33.77
N LEU A 232 1.23 13.51 33.15
CA LEU A 232 2.37 12.72 33.63
C LEU A 232 2.75 13.11 35.06
N ASP A 233 2.77 14.41 35.36
CA ASP A 233 3.02 14.95 36.71
C ASP A 233 1.98 14.50 37.76
N ILE A 234 0.76 14.12 37.35
CA ILE A 234 -0.30 13.63 38.26
C ILE A 234 -0.17 12.11 38.50
N MET A 235 0.64 11.42 37.70
CA MET A 235 0.83 9.96 37.75
C MET A 235 2.08 9.54 38.52
N GLU A 236 3.01 10.46 38.78
CA GLU A 236 4.17 10.29 39.67
C GLU A 236 3.81 10.51 41.15
#